data_AF-A0A7E4V4A8-F1
#
_entry.id   AF-A0A7E4V4A8-F1
#
_cell.length_a   1.000
_cell.length_b   1.000
_cell.length_c   1.000
_cell.angle_alpha   90.00
_cell.angle_beta   90.00
_cell.angle_gamma   90.00
#
_symmetry.space_group_name_H-M   'P 1'
#
loop_
_entity.id
_entity.type
_entity.pdbx_description
1 polymer ?
#
loop_
_entity_poly.entity_id
_entity_poly.type
_entity_poly.pdbx_seq_one_letter_code
_entity_poly.pdbx_strand_id
1 'polypeptide(L)'
;MPHYIETFICEIIKLSKTNTWDDAKYEWQVLNRYKCDFGAQRCLCGHRIGAVVVLYNPTTKQKVEVGNVCVKKFLDFGKKTKIMKMFRLIEADIEQALDKPSINYAYQHQWINDWERKFLLSTERFPITELSTAQTWKRIEINKIVVGEFQKPKQIPKAEGKVVKAQRCSVCSVKLSTGNVNDTVNK
;
A
#
# COMPACT_ATOMS: atom_id res chain seq x y z
N MET A 1 21.16 0.67 14.12
CA MET A 1 20.20 1.04 13.05
C MET A 1 19.88 2.53 13.19
N PRO A 2 19.70 3.31 12.12
CA PRO A 2 19.42 4.75 12.27
C PRO A 2 18.04 5.00 12.91
N HIS A 3 18.01 5.62 14.09
CA HIS A 3 16.82 5.83 14.95
C HIS A 3 15.61 6.46 14.21
N TYR A 4 15.84 7.23 13.15
CA TYR A 4 14.77 7.91 12.41
C TYR A 4 13.90 6.97 11.55
N ILE A 5 14.41 5.77 11.23
CA ILE A 5 13.69 4.77 10.42
C ILE A 5 12.57 4.16 11.26
N GLU A 6 12.92 3.71 12.46
CA GLU A 6 11.99 3.13 13.42
C GLU A 6 10.89 4.13 13.78
N THR A 7 11.23 5.41 13.96
CA THR A 7 10.24 6.47 14.19
C THR A 7 9.26 6.58 13.02
N PHE A 8 9.72 6.62 11.77
CA PHE A 8 8.82 6.69 10.61
C PHE A 8 7.87 5.49 10.55
N ILE A 9 8.41 4.29 10.72
CA ILE A 9 7.65 3.04 10.66
C ILE A 9 6.60 3.00 11.77
N CYS A 10 6.98 3.31 13.01
CA CYS A 10 6.08 3.34 14.15
C CYS A 10 4.95 4.35 13.96
N GLU A 11 5.25 5.57 13.49
CA GLU A 11 4.22 6.58 13.25
C GLU A 11 3.26 6.19 12.11
N ILE A 12 3.75 5.56 11.04
CA ILE A 12 2.88 5.06 9.98
C ILE A 12 2.01 3.90 10.49
N ILE A 13 2.56 2.95 11.25
CA ILE A 13 1.80 1.83 11.83
C ILE A 13 0.68 2.35 12.74
N LYS A 14 0.97 3.33 13.62
CA LYS A 14 -0.03 3.95 14.51
C LYS A 14 -1.22 4.54 13.75
N LEU A 15 -1.01 4.98 12.52
CA LEU A 15 -2.01 5.60 11.65
C LEU A 15 -2.61 4.61 10.63
N SER A 16 -2.15 3.36 10.66
CA SER A 16 -2.63 2.26 9.83
C SER A 16 -3.61 1.39 10.59
N LYS A 17 -4.37 0.56 9.88
CA LYS A 17 -5.28 -0.42 10.47
C LYS A 17 -4.49 -1.62 11.01
N THR A 18 -3.43 -2.03 10.31
CA THR A 18 -2.57 -3.14 10.74
C THR A 18 -1.45 -2.68 11.67
N ASN A 19 -1.09 -3.53 12.63
CA ASN A 19 -0.04 -3.28 13.63
C ASN A 19 1.37 -3.72 13.20
N THR A 20 1.52 -4.22 11.98
CA THR A 20 2.78 -4.71 11.40
C THR A 20 3.22 -3.76 10.29
N TRP A 21 4.52 -3.48 10.19
CA TRP A 21 5.04 -2.64 9.10
C TRP A 21 4.75 -3.24 7.72
N ASP A 22 4.85 -4.56 7.63
CA ASP A 22 4.69 -5.27 6.37
C ASP A 22 3.31 -5.13 5.76
N ASP A 23 2.26 -5.01 6.56
CA ASP A 23 0.92 -4.77 6.06
C ASP A 23 0.60 -3.27 5.98
N ALA A 24 1.01 -2.50 6.98
CA ALA A 24 0.67 -1.09 7.15
C ALA A 24 1.09 -0.26 5.93
N LYS A 25 2.31 -0.48 5.42
CA LYS A 25 2.87 0.25 4.28
C LYS A 25 2.02 0.17 3.00
N TYR A 26 1.14 -0.83 2.90
CA TYR A 26 0.29 -1.05 1.73
C TYR A 26 -1.09 -0.42 1.84
N GLU A 27 -1.42 0.12 3.00
CA GLU A 27 -2.66 0.85 3.18
C GLU A 27 -2.55 2.29 2.67
N TRP A 28 -1.33 2.79 2.42
CA TRP A 28 -1.09 4.19 2.05
C TRP A 28 -0.93 4.36 0.55
N GLN A 29 -1.50 5.44 0.01
CA GLN A 29 -1.32 5.88 -1.37
C GLN A 29 -0.86 7.34 -1.41
N VAL A 30 -0.19 7.70 -2.49
CA VAL A 30 0.23 9.09 -2.73
C VAL A 30 -0.96 9.87 -3.29
N LEU A 31 -1.36 10.93 -2.58
CA LEU A 31 -2.44 11.81 -3.00
C LEU A 31 -1.93 13.03 -3.76
N ASN A 32 -0.85 13.65 -3.27
CA ASN A 32 -0.30 14.86 -3.86
C ASN A 32 1.21 15.02 -3.56
N ARG A 33 1.89 15.86 -4.33
CA ARG A 33 3.29 16.24 -4.12
C ARG A 33 3.44 17.75 -4.32
N TYR A 34 4.13 18.41 -3.41
CA TYR A 34 4.41 19.84 -3.53
C TYR A 34 5.75 20.20 -2.88
N LYS A 35 6.25 21.40 -3.19
CA LYS A 35 7.47 21.94 -2.59
C LYS A 35 7.11 23.01 -1.55
N CYS A 36 7.93 23.12 -0.53
CA CYS A 36 7.85 24.19 0.46
C CYS A 36 9.27 24.69 0.78
N ASP A 37 9.38 25.81 1.47
CA ASP A 37 10.66 26.27 1.98
C ASP A 37 11.29 25.20 2.87
N PHE A 38 12.59 24.98 2.67
CA PHE A 38 13.30 23.90 3.35
C PHE A 38 13.27 24.11 4.87
N GLY A 39 12.67 23.16 5.59
CA GLY A 39 12.55 23.23 7.05
C GLY A 39 11.34 24.02 7.56
N ALA A 40 10.48 24.53 6.67
CA ALA A 40 9.15 25.01 7.05
C ALA A 40 8.28 23.89 7.63
N GLN A 41 8.50 22.65 7.18
CA GLN A 41 7.83 21.45 7.65
C GLN A 41 8.81 20.36 8.07
N ARG A 42 8.31 19.40 8.85
CA ARG A 42 9.06 18.20 9.28
C ARG A 42 8.30 16.95 8.90
N CYS A 43 9.02 15.92 8.46
CA CYS A 43 8.49 14.59 8.26
C CYS A 43 8.12 13.95 9.61
N LEU A 44 7.29 12.89 9.59
CA LEU A 44 6.99 12.05 10.77
C LEU A 44 8.25 11.49 11.46
N CYS A 45 9.34 11.29 10.70
CA CYS A 45 10.63 10.87 11.26
C CYS A 45 11.42 12.01 11.95
N GLY A 46 10.89 13.23 12.00
CA GLY A 46 11.52 14.39 12.63
C GLY A 46 12.47 15.22 11.75
N HIS A 47 12.81 14.75 10.54
CA HIS A 47 13.68 15.49 9.62
C HIS A 47 12.98 16.67 8.94
N ARG A 48 13.73 17.75 8.70
CA ARG A 48 13.29 18.91 7.91
C ARG A 48 13.11 18.52 6.45
N ILE A 49 12.08 19.03 5.80
CA ILE A 49 11.74 18.71 4.40
C ILE A 49 11.49 19.99 3.60
N GLY A 50 11.81 19.96 2.31
CA GLY A 50 11.43 20.97 1.30
C GLY A 50 10.63 20.39 0.13
N ALA A 51 10.46 19.06 0.11
CA ALA A 51 9.64 18.33 -0.86
C ALA A 51 8.69 17.41 -0.08
N VAL A 52 7.42 17.79 -0.10
CA VAL A 52 6.35 17.16 0.66
C VAL A 52 5.60 16.19 -0.23
N VAL A 53 5.29 15.02 0.33
CA VAL A 53 4.41 14.02 -0.26
C VAL A 53 3.25 13.83 0.69
N VAL A 54 2.04 14.03 0.17
CA VAL A 54 0.81 13.82 0.90
C VAL A 54 0.41 12.37 0.71
N LEU A 55 0.41 11.62 1.80
CA LEU A 55 -0.06 10.24 1.83
C LEU A 55 -1.47 10.21 2.40
N TYR A 56 -2.26 9.28 1.88
CA TYR A 56 -3.60 9.02 2.34
C TYR A 56 -3.78 7.52 2.51
N ASN A 57 -4.34 7.12 3.64
CA ASN A 57 -4.72 5.75 3.90
C ASN A 57 -6.24 5.60 3.68
N PRO A 58 -6.70 4.95 2.60
CA PRO A 58 -8.13 4.78 2.35
C PRO A 58 -8.83 3.91 3.38
N THR A 59 -8.07 3.08 4.12
CA THR A 59 -8.58 2.17 5.15
C THR A 59 -8.88 2.92 6.44
N THR A 60 -7.93 3.72 6.93
CA THR A 60 -8.09 4.48 8.19
C THR A 60 -8.58 5.91 7.99
N LYS A 61 -8.72 6.35 6.74
CA LYS A 61 -9.00 7.74 6.33
C LYS A 61 -7.97 8.76 6.82
N GLN A 62 -6.83 8.28 7.31
CA GLN A 62 -5.75 9.14 7.80
C GLN A 62 -5.02 9.78 6.62
N LYS A 63 -4.67 11.05 6.79
CA LYS A 63 -3.89 11.81 5.83
C LYS A 63 -2.67 12.38 6.54
N VAL A 64 -1.50 12.17 5.95
CA VAL A 64 -0.22 12.63 6.51
C VAL A 64 0.64 13.30 5.45
N GLU A 65 1.43 14.27 5.89
CA GLU A 65 2.42 14.96 5.06
C GLU A 65 3.81 14.51 5.48
N VAL A 66 4.57 13.95 4.54
CA VAL A 66 5.89 13.35 4.81
C VAL A 66 6.92 13.81 3.77
N GLY A 67 8.19 13.65 4.11
CA GLY A 67 9.27 13.96 3.19
C GLY A 67 9.37 12.96 2.04
N ASN A 68 9.60 13.46 0.82
CA ASN A 68 9.83 12.62 -0.36
C ASN A 68 10.94 11.58 -0.16
N VAL A 69 12.00 11.92 0.58
CA VAL A 69 13.09 10.99 0.92
C VAL A 69 12.57 9.79 1.73
N CYS A 70 11.66 10.00 2.69
CA CYS A 70 11.11 8.92 3.52
C CYS A 70 10.16 8.04 2.71
N VAL A 71 9.35 8.64 1.83
CA VAL A 71 8.48 7.87 0.92
C VAL A 71 9.31 6.97 0.01
N LYS A 72 10.35 7.51 -0.64
CA LYS A 72 11.22 6.72 -1.53
C LYS A 72 11.97 5.61 -0.81
N LYS A 73 12.42 5.85 0.42
CA LYS A 73 13.21 4.88 1.19
C LYS A 73 12.37 3.79 1.84
N PHE A 74 11.15 4.09 2.30
CA PHE A 74 10.42 3.22 3.21
C PHE A 74 9.09 2.74 2.64
N LEU A 75 8.39 3.58 1.89
CA LEU A 75 7.19 3.16 1.16
C LEU A 75 7.58 2.69 -0.24
N ASP A 76 8.65 1.89 -0.36
CA ASP A 76 9.09 1.38 -1.66
C ASP A 76 8.01 0.45 -2.23
N PHE A 77 7.06 1.07 -2.92
CA PHE A 77 5.89 0.48 -3.55
C PHE A 77 6.30 -0.60 -4.58
N GLY A 78 7.59 -0.69 -4.96
CA GLY A 78 8.09 -1.46 -6.09
C GLY A 78 7.73 -2.95 -6.11
N LYS A 79 7.59 -3.62 -4.96
CA LYS A 79 7.24 -5.06 -4.92
C LYS A 79 5.74 -5.33 -5.00
N LYS A 80 4.89 -4.56 -4.31
CA LYS A 80 3.42 -4.74 -4.37
C LYS A 80 2.77 -4.03 -5.57
N THR A 81 3.38 -2.99 -6.13
CA THR A 81 2.92 -2.42 -7.42
C THR A 81 2.93 -3.48 -8.52
N LYS A 82 3.92 -4.38 -8.53
CA LYS A 82 3.98 -5.49 -9.50
C LYS A 82 2.87 -6.52 -9.26
N ILE A 83 2.65 -6.92 -8.01
CA ILE A 83 1.58 -7.87 -7.64
C ILE A 83 0.20 -7.30 -7.98
N MET A 84 -0.08 -6.05 -7.59
CA MET A 84 -1.35 -5.38 -7.88
C MET A 84 -1.54 -5.14 -9.38
N LYS A 85 -0.46 -4.80 -10.10
CA LYS A 85 -0.48 -4.73 -11.57
C LYS A 85 -0.81 -6.11 -12.16
N MET A 86 -0.20 -7.18 -11.65
CA MET A 86 -0.46 -8.53 -12.14
C MET A 86 -1.92 -8.91 -11.95
N PHE A 87 -2.52 -8.68 -10.78
CA PHE A 87 -3.94 -8.98 -10.58
C PHE A 87 -4.86 -8.20 -11.51
N ARG A 88 -4.55 -6.94 -11.84
CA ARG A 88 -5.29 -6.16 -12.85
C ARG A 88 -5.09 -6.67 -14.28
N LEU A 89 -3.92 -7.25 -14.59
CA LEU A 89 -3.70 -7.90 -15.88
C LEU A 89 -4.54 -9.17 -15.99
N ILE A 90 -4.59 -9.99 -14.92
CA ILE A 90 -5.41 -11.20 -14.85
C ILE A 90 -6.91 -10.87 -14.91
N GLU A 91 -7.31 -9.72 -14.36
CA GLU A 91 -8.69 -9.22 -14.49
C GLU A 91 -9.04 -8.88 -15.94
N ALA A 92 -8.09 -8.31 -16.70
CA ALA A 92 -8.28 -8.01 -18.12
C ALA A 92 -8.16 -9.26 -19.02
N ASP A 93 -7.34 -10.23 -18.61
CA ASP A 93 -7.09 -11.49 -19.30
C ASP A 93 -7.01 -12.64 -18.28
N ILE A 94 -8.13 -13.35 -18.09
CA ILE A 94 -8.26 -14.40 -17.06
C ILE A 94 -7.41 -15.64 -17.35
N GLU A 95 -6.91 -15.78 -18.58
CA GLU A 95 -6.09 -16.89 -19.05
C GLU A 95 -4.60 -16.70 -18.77
N GLN A 96 -4.20 -15.46 -18.51
CA GLN A 96 -2.82 -15.08 -18.26
C GLN A 96 -2.24 -15.81 -17.03
N ALA A 97 -0.95 -16.11 -17.08
CA ALA A 97 -0.22 -16.71 -15.96
C ALA A 97 0.08 -15.67 -14.87
N LEU A 98 -0.18 -16.03 -13.61
CA LEU A 98 0.29 -15.27 -12.45
C LEU A 98 1.81 -15.41 -12.29
N ASP A 99 2.51 -14.33 -11.93
CA ASP A 99 3.92 -14.40 -11.56
C ASP A 99 4.11 -14.93 -10.14
N LYS A 100 5.27 -15.56 -9.89
CA LYS A 100 5.65 -16.15 -8.61
C LYS A 100 5.41 -15.24 -7.39
N PRO A 101 5.72 -13.93 -7.42
CA PRO A 101 5.38 -13.03 -6.32
C PRO A 101 3.88 -12.98 -6.03
N SER A 102 3.03 -12.89 -7.06
CA SER A 102 1.58 -12.82 -6.92
C SER A 102 0.97 -14.14 -6.47
N ILE A 103 1.51 -15.27 -6.94
CA ILE A 103 1.11 -16.62 -6.48
C ILE A 103 1.38 -16.75 -4.97
N ASN A 104 2.58 -16.39 -4.52
CA ASN A 104 2.92 -16.48 -3.10
C ASN A 104 2.08 -15.50 -2.25
N TYR A 105 1.76 -14.32 -2.80
CA TYR A 105 0.89 -13.36 -2.13
C TYR A 105 -0.52 -13.93 -1.90
N ALA A 106 -1.14 -14.51 -2.93
CA ALA A 106 -2.45 -15.13 -2.85
C ALA A 106 -2.48 -16.26 -1.80
N TYR A 107 -1.44 -17.09 -1.76
CA TYR A 107 -1.31 -18.16 -0.76
C TYR A 107 -1.15 -17.62 0.66
N GLN A 108 -0.30 -16.61 0.87
CA GLN A 108 -0.11 -15.97 2.19
C GLN A 108 -1.41 -15.37 2.73
N HIS A 109 -2.29 -14.90 1.84
CA HIS A 109 -3.60 -14.35 2.20
C HIS A 109 -4.71 -15.41 2.23
N GLN A 110 -4.35 -16.70 2.09
CA GLN A 110 -5.27 -17.84 2.11
C GLN A 110 -6.37 -17.75 1.04
N TRP A 111 -6.12 -17.05 -0.07
CA TRP A 111 -7.03 -17.01 -1.23
C TRP A 111 -6.96 -18.31 -2.00
N ILE A 112 -5.81 -18.97 -1.96
CA ILE A 112 -5.54 -20.25 -2.60
C ILE A 112 -4.87 -21.18 -1.60
N ASN A 113 -5.05 -22.48 -1.77
CA ASN A 113 -4.44 -23.52 -0.93
C ASN A 113 -3.03 -23.93 -1.43
N ASP A 114 -2.36 -24.82 -0.69
CA ASP A 114 -1.00 -25.27 -1.01
C ASP A 114 -0.92 -26.04 -2.35
N TRP A 115 -1.93 -26.84 -2.67
CA TRP A 115 -1.98 -27.56 -3.93
C TRP A 115 -2.14 -26.60 -5.12
N GLU A 116 -3.04 -25.63 -5.03
CA GLU A 116 -3.27 -24.59 -6.05
C GLU A 116 -2.02 -23.74 -6.25
N ARG A 117 -1.34 -23.37 -5.16
CA ARG A 117 -0.05 -22.69 -5.21
C ARG A 117 0.99 -23.52 -5.98
N LYS A 118 1.14 -24.80 -5.65
CA LYS A 118 2.10 -25.70 -6.32
C LYS A 118 1.77 -25.86 -7.79
N PHE A 119 0.49 -26.01 -8.12
CA PHE A 119 -0.01 -26.08 -9.49
C PHE A 119 0.35 -24.81 -10.29
N LEU A 120 0.04 -23.61 -9.76
CA LEU A 120 0.37 -22.35 -10.42
C LEU A 120 1.88 -22.17 -10.61
N LEU A 121 2.70 -22.48 -9.59
CA LEU A 121 4.17 -22.43 -9.71
C LEU A 121 4.71 -23.42 -10.75
N SER A 122 4.11 -24.61 -10.85
CA SER A 122 4.52 -25.62 -11.82
C SER A 122 4.14 -25.24 -13.26
N THR A 123 3.08 -24.45 -13.43
CA THR A 123 2.58 -24.04 -14.75
C THR A 123 2.98 -22.62 -15.16
N GLU A 124 3.51 -21.80 -14.25
CA GLU A 124 3.84 -20.37 -14.45
C GLU A 124 4.59 -20.07 -15.74
N ARG A 125 5.57 -20.91 -16.10
CA ARG A 125 6.45 -20.70 -17.26
C ARG A 125 5.82 -21.13 -18.59
N PHE A 126 4.70 -21.84 -18.56
CA PHE A 126 4.07 -22.38 -19.76
C PHE A 126 2.98 -21.43 -20.27
N PRO A 127 3.03 -21.05 -21.56
CA PRO A 127 1.95 -20.32 -22.19
C PRO A 127 0.68 -21.19 -22.23
N ILE A 128 -0.49 -20.57 -22.32
CA ILE A 128 -1.77 -21.29 -22.31
C ILE A 128 -1.90 -22.32 -23.45
N THR A 129 -1.25 -22.07 -24.59
CA THR A 129 -1.23 -22.96 -25.76
C THR A 129 -0.50 -24.28 -25.51
N GLU A 130 0.37 -24.34 -24.50
CA GLU A 130 1.14 -25.54 -24.13
C GLU A 130 0.49 -26.32 -22.98
N LEU A 131 -0.58 -25.79 -22.38
CA LEU A 131 -1.32 -26.48 -21.33
C LEU A 131 -2.36 -27.40 -21.92
N SER A 132 -2.55 -28.55 -21.29
CA SER A 132 -3.73 -29.37 -21.56
C SER A 132 -5.01 -28.60 -21.22
N THR A 133 -6.11 -28.92 -21.89
CA THR A 133 -7.42 -28.33 -21.63
C THR A 133 -7.76 -28.32 -20.14
N ALA A 134 -7.54 -29.44 -19.44
CA ALA A 134 -7.80 -29.54 -17.99
C ALA A 134 -6.94 -28.60 -17.14
N GLN A 135 -5.66 -28.42 -17.50
CA GLN A 135 -4.77 -27.48 -16.80
C GLN A 135 -5.19 -26.03 -17.06
N THR A 136 -5.58 -25.70 -18.30
CA THR A 136 -6.11 -24.39 -18.65
C THR A 136 -7.36 -24.06 -17.83
N TRP A 137 -8.32 -24.97 -17.79
CA TRP A 137 -9.53 -24.80 -16.95
C TRP A 137 -9.18 -24.57 -15.48
N LYS A 138 -8.25 -25.35 -14.94
CA LYS A 138 -7.84 -25.20 -13.54
C LYS A 138 -7.15 -23.87 -13.27
N ARG A 139 -6.30 -23.37 -14.19
CA ARG A 139 -5.70 -22.04 -14.07
C ARG A 139 -6.77 -20.96 -14.04
N ILE A 140 -7.70 -20.99 -14.98
CA ILE A 140 -8.79 -20.00 -15.07
C ILE A 140 -9.63 -20.02 -13.79
N GLU A 141 -9.94 -21.20 -13.25
CA GLU A 141 -10.67 -21.35 -11.99
C GLU A 141 -9.94 -20.67 -10.83
N ILE A 142 -8.64 -20.94 -10.67
CA ILE A 142 -7.85 -20.32 -9.60
C ILE A 142 -7.70 -18.80 -9.82
N ASN A 143 -7.49 -18.36 -11.06
CA ASN A 143 -7.41 -16.93 -11.40
C ASN A 143 -8.70 -16.18 -11.04
N LYS A 144 -9.87 -16.80 -11.27
CA LYS A 144 -11.17 -16.23 -10.86
C LYS A 144 -11.28 -16.09 -9.34
N ILE A 145 -10.76 -17.05 -8.58
CA ILE A 145 -10.70 -16.95 -7.11
C ILE A 145 -9.82 -15.76 -6.71
N VAL A 146 -8.61 -15.67 -7.25
CA VAL A 146 -7.64 -14.60 -6.93
C VAL A 146 -8.21 -13.22 -7.27
N VAL A 147 -8.80 -13.04 -8.46
CA VAL A 147 -9.42 -11.77 -8.86
C VAL A 147 -10.64 -11.45 -7.99
N GLY A 148 -11.48 -12.44 -7.70
CA GLY A 148 -12.64 -12.27 -6.83
C GLY A 148 -12.25 -11.80 -5.43
N GLU A 149 -11.25 -12.44 -4.81
CA GLU A 149 -10.71 -12.00 -3.51
C GLU A 149 -10.06 -10.61 -3.58
N PHE A 150 -9.38 -10.30 -4.69
CA PHE A 150 -8.78 -9.00 -4.92
C PHE A 150 -9.82 -7.87 -5.07
N GLN A 151 -10.97 -8.15 -5.71
CA GLN A 151 -12.06 -7.21 -5.94
C GLN A 151 -12.98 -7.02 -4.74
N LYS A 152 -13.01 -7.96 -3.78
CA LYS A 152 -13.90 -7.86 -2.62
C LYS A 152 -13.69 -6.52 -1.91
N PRO A 153 -14.75 -5.69 -1.76
CA PRO A 153 -14.65 -4.50 -0.96
C PRO A 153 -14.33 -4.95 0.47
N LYS A 154 -13.13 -4.61 0.96
CA LYS A 154 -12.82 -4.76 2.39
C LYS A 154 -13.90 -3.99 3.13
N GLN A 155 -14.72 -4.65 3.96
CA GLN A 155 -15.83 -3.99 4.67
C GLN A 155 -15.40 -2.63 5.24
N ILE A 156 -16.05 -1.57 4.78
CA ILE A 156 -15.72 -0.15 5.06
C ILE A 156 -16.79 0.38 6.01
N PRO A 157 -16.49 0.66 7.30
CA PRO A 157 -17.35 1.51 8.12
C PRO A 157 -17.38 2.94 7.54
N LYS A 158 -18.55 3.59 7.55
CA LYS A 158 -18.74 4.97 7.04
C LYS A 158 -17.71 5.94 7.66
N ALA A 159 -17.22 6.85 6.81
CA ALA A 159 -16.01 7.64 7.02
C ALA A 159 -16.24 8.93 7.81
N GLU A 160 -15.43 9.16 8.84
CA GLU A 160 -15.07 10.45 9.43
C GLU A 160 -13.56 10.41 9.74
N GLY A 161 -12.75 11.40 9.34
CA GLY A 161 -11.29 11.31 9.50
C GLY A 161 -10.55 12.65 9.49
N LYS A 162 -9.68 12.83 10.50
CA LYS A 162 -8.87 14.03 10.78
C LYS A 162 -7.55 14.03 9.99
N VAL A 163 -7.08 15.19 9.55
CA VAL A 163 -5.73 15.34 8.96
C VAL A 163 -4.72 15.52 10.09
N VAL A 164 -3.71 14.65 10.17
CA VAL A 164 -2.65 14.74 11.18
C VAL A 164 -1.46 15.50 10.57
N LYS A 165 -1.21 16.72 11.07
CA LYS A 165 -0.03 17.51 10.70
C LYS A 165 0.99 17.48 11.84
N ALA A 166 2.26 17.32 11.50
CA ALA A 166 3.34 17.58 12.45
C ALA A 166 3.54 19.11 12.54
N GLN A 167 3.02 19.74 13.59
CA GLN A 167 3.07 21.20 13.74
C GLN A 167 4.26 21.65 14.61
N ARG A 168 4.69 22.90 14.40
CA ARG A 168 5.86 23.54 15.01
C ARG A 168 5.61 23.80 16.51
N CYS A 169 6.47 23.28 17.38
CA CYS A 169 6.53 23.66 18.79
C CYS A 169 7.68 24.66 18.99
N SER A 170 7.42 25.80 19.64
CA SER A 170 8.42 26.84 19.95
C SER A 170 9.42 26.43 21.02
N VAL A 171 9.16 25.31 21.73
CA VAL A 171 9.94 24.84 22.86
C VAL A 171 9.90 23.32 22.83
N CYS A 172 10.90 22.67 22.23
CA CYS A 172 11.14 21.22 22.24
C CYS A 172 10.10 20.32 22.98
N SER A 173 9.05 19.84 22.29
CA SER A 173 8.23 18.65 22.64
C SER A 173 7.23 18.38 21.51
N VAL A 174 7.32 17.22 20.84
CA VAL A 174 6.46 16.87 19.70
C VAL A 174 5.04 16.62 20.20
N LYS A 175 4.08 17.43 19.75
CA LYS A 175 2.63 17.15 19.84
C LYS A 175 2.05 17.06 18.43
N LEU A 176 1.36 15.96 18.16
CA LEU A 176 0.56 15.75 16.94
C LEU A 176 -0.70 16.59 17.05
N SER A 177 -1.00 17.43 16.06
CA SER A 177 -2.26 18.18 15.99
C SER A 177 -3.12 17.66 14.84
N THR A 178 -4.42 17.59 15.08
CA THR A 178 -5.42 17.19 14.09
C THR A 178 -6.18 18.40 13.59
N GLY A 179 -6.19 18.64 12.28
CA GLY A 179 -6.99 19.68 11.64
C GLY A 179 -8.14 19.09 10.81
N ASN A 180 -9.28 19.77 10.78
CA ASN A 180 -10.41 19.48 9.88
C ASN A 180 -10.20 20.11 8.50
N VAL A 181 -10.80 19.51 7.47
CA VAL A 181 -10.58 19.81 6.04
C VAL A 181 -11.34 21.05 5.54
N ASN A 182 -12.14 21.73 6.37
CA ASN A 182 -13.09 22.73 5.86
C ASN A 182 -12.54 24.15 5.69
N ASP A 183 -11.28 24.42 6.00
CA ASP A 183 -10.69 25.75 5.81
C ASP A 183 -9.61 25.71 4.73
N THR A 184 -10.01 25.81 3.46
CA THR A 184 -9.22 26.44 2.36
C THR A 184 -9.99 26.38 1.03
N VAL A 185 -11.11 27.10 0.95
CA VAL A 185 -11.56 27.72 -0.31
C VAL A 185 -11.98 29.14 0.04
N ASN A 186 -11.02 30.07 -0.06
CA ASN A 186 -11.21 31.48 -0.42
C ASN A 186 -9.93 32.25 -0.11
N LYS A 187 -9.07 32.36 -1.12
CA LYS A 187 -8.37 33.59 -1.55
C LYS A 187 -7.54 33.29 -2.78
#